data_AF-A0A327K0T2-F1
#
_entry.id   AF-A0A327K0T2-F1
#
_cell.length_a   1.000
_cell.length_b   1.000
_cell.length_c   1.000
_cell.angle_alpha   90.00
_cell.angle_beta   90.00
_cell.angle_gamma   90.00
#
_symmetry.space_group_name_H-M   'P 1'
#
loop_
_entity.id
_entity.type
_entity.pdbx_description
1 polymer ?
#
loop_
_entity_poly.entity_id
_entity_poly.type
_entity_poly.pdbx_seq_one_letter_code
_entity_poly.pdbx_strand_id
1 'polypeptide(L)'
;MGGGEPRRFDSPPPAREAGGGEGSGVGGSCDESQSGLVGSVAKRMAAAVWPYADKIFITPMAAVAGSVADEILAAMVSVAGAGLARAYVNNGGDIALHLTPGTRFTTGLVDRPDHPSIFGTAEITADDPVRGIATSGAGGRSFSLGIADAVTILARDAASADAAATVVGNAIDIAHPGIVRVAARDIQPDSDLGEFLVTRAVPPLAQPEIDAALDAGVAVAERLRAENLIVAAALHLQGTTRSVGPLLRSAISDQSLRV
;
A
#
# COMPACT_ATOMS: atom_id res chain seq x y z
N MET A 1 2.86 -47.61 -32.98
CA MET A 1 2.29 -46.30 -33.38
C MET A 1 1.15 -46.00 -32.41
N GLY A 2 1.23 -45.12 -31.42
CA GLY A 2 2.28 -44.20 -30.98
C GLY A 2 2.05 -43.84 -29.51
N GLY A 3 3.14 -43.57 -28.79
CA GLY A 3 3.10 -43.01 -27.43
C GLY A 3 2.92 -41.49 -27.50
N GLY A 4 2.08 -40.95 -26.63
CA GLY A 4 1.94 -39.51 -26.43
C GLY A 4 2.68 -39.09 -25.16
N GLU A 5 3.75 -38.31 -25.32
CA GLU A 5 4.40 -37.60 -24.21
C GLU A 5 3.51 -36.46 -23.68
N PRO A 6 3.55 -36.17 -22.37
CA PRO A 6 2.90 -34.98 -21.81
C PRO A 6 3.71 -33.72 -22.18
N ARG A 7 3.02 -32.73 -22.77
CA ARG A 7 3.62 -31.44 -23.14
C ARG A 7 4.08 -30.69 -21.88
N ARG A 8 5.37 -30.35 -21.84
CA ARG A 8 5.96 -29.40 -20.89
C ARG A 8 5.33 -28.02 -21.10
N PHE A 9 4.99 -27.34 -20.00
CA PHE A 9 4.66 -25.92 -20.03
C PHE A 9 5.95 -25.14 -20.31
N ASP A 10 6.00 -24.47 -21.44
CA ASP A 10 7.09 -23.55 -21.78
C ASP A 10 7.03 -22.31 -20.87
N SER A 11 8.21 -21.84 -20.47
CA SER A 11 8.42 -20.59 -19.73
C SER A 11 7.83 -19.38 -20.46
N PRO A 12 7.40 -18.32 -19.73
CA PRO A 12 6.88 -17.11 -20.36
C PRO A 12 7.95 -16.42 -21.23
N PRO A 13 7.57 -15.80 -22.36
CA PRO A 13 8.51 -15.13 -23.23
C PRO A 13 9.12 -13.89 -22.54
N PRO A 14 10.39 -13.55 -22.84
CA PRO A 14 11.00 -12.34 -22.31
C PRO A 14 10.29 -11.09 -22.83
N ALA A 15 10.26 -10.05 -21.99
CA ALA A 15 9.70 -8.75 -22.32
C ALA A 15 10.31 -8.22 -23.62
N ARG A 16 9.45 -7.84 -24.57
CA ARG A 16 9.89 -7.25 -25.84
C ARG A 16 10.61 -5.94 -25.57
N GLU A 17 11.86 -5.86 -26.02
CA GLU A 17 12.62 -4.63 -26.15
C GLU A 17 11.85 -3.66 -27.07
N ALA A 18 11.55 -2.46 -26.56
CA ALA A 18 11.10 -1.36 -27.38
C ALA A 18 12.27 -0.92 -28.27
N GLY A 19 12.09 -1.07 -29.59
CA GLY A 19 13.09 -0.73 -30.58
C GLY A 19 13.57 0.72 -30.45
N GLY A 20 14.89 0.88 -30.54
CA GLY A 20 15.57 2.16 -30.45
C GLY A 20 15.27 3.11 -31.61
N GLY A 21 15.05 4.37 -31.26
CA GLY A 21 15.31 5.53 -32.10
C GLY A 21 16.36 6.38 -31.41
N GLU A 22 17.49 6.62 -32.08
CA GLU A 22 18.59 7.47 -31.63
C GLU A 22 18.14 8.93 -31.49
N GLY A 23 18.59 9.63 -30.45
CA GLY A 23 18.51 11.10 -30.41
C GLY A 23 18.56 11.75 -29.02
N SER A 24 19.77 12.17 -28.63
CA SER A 24 20.10 13.25 -27.69
C SER A 24 19.56 13.19 -26.25
N GLY A 25 20.49 13.11 -25.29
CA GLY A 25 20.19 13.25 -23.88
C GLY A 25 19.62 14.63 -23.52
N VAL A 26 18.62 14.61 -22.63
CA VAL A 26 18.24 15.73 -21.78
C VAL A 26 17.77 15.14 -20.47
N GLY A 27 18.51 15.41 -19.38
CA GLY A 27 17.95 15.31 -18.04
C GLY A 27 16.85 16.35 -17.93
N GLY A 28 15.61 15.92 -18.06
CA GLY A 28 14.43 16.78 -17.98
C GLY A 28 13.70 16.52 -16.68
N SER A 29 13.76 17.47 -15.74
CA SER A 29 12.74 17.54 -14.69
C SER A 29 11.39 17.77 -15.39
N CYS A 30 10.49 16.81 -15.34
CA CYS A 30 9.13 17.00 -15.82
C CYS A 30 8.45 18.03 -14.91
N ASP A 31 8.27 19.22 -15.46
CA ASP A 31 7.52 20.33 -14.89
C ASP A 31 6.05 19.89 -14.65
N GLU A 32 5.54 20.07 -13.43
CA GLU A 32 4.16 19.76 -13.03
C GLU A 32 3.12 20.38 -13.97
N SER A 33 3.50 21.45 -14.69
CA SER A 33 2.68 22.15 -15.68
C SER A 33 2.38 21.35 -16.96
N GLN A 34 3.07 20.23 -17.22
CA GLN A 34 2.95 19.44 -18.46
C GLN A 34 2.17 18.12 -18.35
N SER A 35 1.65 17.77 -17.16
CA SER A 35 1.01 16.46 -16.93
C SER A 35 -0.37 16.27 -17.59
N GLY A 36 -1.02 17.34 -18.06
CA GLY A 36 -2.40 17.29 -18.57
C GLY A 36 -3.46 16.94 -17.50
N LEU A 37 -3.05 16.73 -16.24
CA LEU A 37 -3.95 16.34 -15.15
C LEU A 37 -4.76 17.54 -14.64
N VAL A 38 -6.08 17.35 -14.57
CA VAL A 38 -7.04 18.36 -14.10
C VAL A 38 -7.64 17.93 -12.76
N GLY A 39 -7.74 18.87 -11.82
CA GLY A 39 -8.27 18.64 -10.48
C GLY A 39 -7.22 18.28 -9.44
N SER A 40 -7.50 18.63 -8.18
CA SER A 40 -6.59 18.42 -7.04
C SER A 40 -6.37 16.94 -6.76
N VAL A 41 -7.42 16.11 -6.84
CA VAL A 41 -7.34 14.66 -6.60
C VAL A 41 -6.39 13.99 -7.60
N ALA A 42 -6.57 14.20 -8.90
CA ALA A 42 -5.74 13.58 -9.93
C ALA A 42 -4.25 13.98 -9.81
N LYS A 43 -3.98 15.24 -9.46
CA LYS A 43 -2.61 15.73 -9.22
C LYS A 43 -2.00 15.08 -7.97
N ARG A 44 -2.75 14.94 -6.88
CA ARG A 44 -2.27 14.23 -5.67
C ARG A 44 -1.98 12.76 -5.96
N MET A 45 -2.85 12.09 -6.72
CA MET A 45 -2.63 10.69 -7.11
C MET A 45 -1.31 10.51 -7.86
N ALA A 46 -1.05 11.37 -8.86
CA ALA A 46 0.20 11.32 -9.61
C ALA A 46 1.42 11.65 -8.75
N ALA A 47 1.34 12.70 -7.92
CA ALA A 47 2.43 13.09 -7.03
C ALA A 47 2.76 12.00 -6.00
N ALA A 48 1.76 11.31 -5.46
CA ALA A 48 1.94 10.25 -4.48
C ALA A 48 2.68 9.03 -5.06
N VAL A 49 2.45 8.70 -6.35
CA VAL A 49 3.09 7.52 -6.98
C VAL A 49 4.42 7.84 -7.66
N TRP A 50 4.67 9.11 -7.97
CA TRP A 50 5.87 9.57 -8.68
C TRP A 50 7.19 9.08 -8.08
N PRO A 51 7.41 9.08 -6.75
CA PRO A 51 8.68 8.63 -6.17
C PRO A 51 9.03 7.16 -6.43
N TYR A 52 8.05 6.35 -6.82
CA TYR A 52 8.23 4.91 -7.07
C TYR A 52 8.40 4.57 -8.55
N ALA A 53 8.00 5.48 -9.45
CA ALA A 53 7.78 5.20 -10.87
C ALA A 53 9.02 4.64 -11.60
N ASP A 54 10.22 5.07 -11.19
CA ASP A 54 11.49 4.61 -11.80
C ASP A 54 11.94 3.23 -11.32
N LYS A 55 11.38 2.74 -10.21
CA LYS A 55 11.87 1.54 -9.51
C LYS A 55 10.87 0.39 -9.54
N ILE A 56 9.57 0.70 -9.49
CA ILE A 56 8.50 -0.27 -9.27
C ILE A 56 7.30 0.13 -10.12
N PHE A 57 6.62 -0.86 -10.71
CA PHE A 57 5.35 -0.61 -11.37
C PHE A 57 4.28 -0.17 -10.35
N ILE A 58 3.72 1.00 -10.56
CA ILE A 58 2.58 1.53 -9.81
C ILE A 58 1.78 2.46 -10.72
N THR A 59 0.46 2.48 -10.57
CA THR A 59 -0.44 3.39 -11.27
C THR A 59 -0.93 4.46 -10.29
N PRO A 60 -1.33 5.65 -10.76
CA PRO A 60 -1.96 6.66 -9.89
C PRO A 60 -3.21 6.15 -9.15
N MET A 61 -3.86 5.09 -9.65
CA MET A 61 -5.02 4.47 -8.99
C MET A 61 -4.67 3.90 -7.61
N ALA A 62 -3.42 3.53 -7.36
CA ALA A 62 -2.94 3.10 -6.05
C ALA A 62 -2.95 4.19 -4.96
N ALA A 63 -3.30 5.43 -5.31
CA ALA A 63 -3.40 6.55 -4.37
C ALA A 63 -4.80 7.21 -4.37
N VAL A 64 -5.78 6.61 -5.05
CA VAL A 64 -7.08 7.24 -5.30
C VAL A 64 -7.86 7.46 -4.01
N ALA A 65 -7.89 6.47 -3.13
CA ALA A 65 -8.73 6.50 -1.94
C ALA A 65 -8.16 7.49 -0.92
N GLY A 66 -6.84 7.47 -0.72
CA GLY A 66 -6.12 8.45 0.07
C GLY A 66 -6.23 9.87 -0.49
N SER A 67 -6.09 10.07 -1.81
CA SER A 67 -6.21 11.39 -2.44
C SER A 67 -7.60 12.01 -2.30
N VAL A 68 -8.65 11.18 -2.31
CA VAL A 68 -10.02 11.62 -2.05
C VAL A 68 -10.20 11.95 -0.56
N ALA A 69 -9.65 11.14 0.35
CA ALA A 69 -9.70 11.45 1.79
C ALA A 69 -9.03 12.79 2.11
N ASP A 70 -7.85 13.06 1.52
CA ASP A 70 -7.14 14.34 1.66
C ASP A 70 -7.96 15.51 1.10
N GLU A 71 -8.64 15.34 -0.04
CA GLU A 71 -9.48 16.39 -0.64
C GLU A 71 -10.67 16.76 0.26
N ILE A 72 -11.38 15.77 0.77
CA ILE A 72 -12.53 16.02 1.64
C ILE A 72 -12.08 16.65 2.96
N LEU A 73 -10.96 16.20 3.53
CA LEU A 73 -10.41 16.80 4.74
C LEU A 73 -10.01 18.27 4.49
N ALA A 74 -9.36 18.56 3.37
CA ALA A 74 -9.00 19.93 3.00
C ALA A 74 -10.25 20.82 2.87
N ALA A 75 -11.33 20.33 2.25
CA ALA A 75 -12.60 21.03 2.16
C ALA A 75 -13.20 21.30 3.55
N MET A 76 -13.23 20.30 4.44
CA MET A 76 -13.71 20.46 5.82
C MET A 76 -12.92 21.53 6.58
N VAL A 77 -11.59 21.48 6.51
CA VAL A 77 -10.71 22.47 7.16
C VAL A 77 -10.93 23.86 6.58
N SER A 78 -11.11 23.98 5.26
CA SER A 78 -11.35 25.28 4.60
C SER A 78 -12.63 25.97 5.08
N VAL A 79 -13.69 25.19 5.35
CA VAL A 79 -14.99 25.71 5.77
C VAL A 79 -15.00 26.01 7.27
N ALA A 80 -14.42 25.13 8.09
CA ALA A 80 -14.44 25.26 9.54
C ALA A 80 -13.35 26.22 10.08
N GLY A 81 -12.26 26.43 9.33
CA GLY A 81 -11.12 27.25 9.72
C GLY A 81 -10.51 26.82 11.06
N ALA A 82 -10.18 27.80 11.90
CA ALA A 82 -9.57 27.56 13.22
C ALA A 82 -10.50 26.87 14.24
N GLY A 83 -11.79 26.69 13.93
CA GLY A 83 -12.74 26.01 14.82
C GLY A 83 -12.58 24.49 14.85
N LEU A 84 -11.87 23.91 13.88
CA LEU A 84 -11.68 22.46 13.78
C LEU A 84 -10.35 22.04 14.43
N ALA A 85 -10.42 21.66 15.70
CA ALA A 85 -9.25 21.20 16.45
C ALA A 85 -8.75 19.81 16.02
N ARG A 86 -9.68 18.94 15.61
CA ARG A 86 -9.37 17.59 15.13
C ARG A 86 -10.43 17.10 14.16
N ALA A 87 -10.01 16.46 13.09
CA ALA A 87 -10.89 15.77 12.16
C ALA A 87 -10.16 14.59 11.51
N TYR A 88 -10.94 13.65 10.97
CA TYR A 88 -10.42 12.63 10.08
C TYR A 88 -11.45 12.30 9.01
N VAL A 89 -10.97 11.84 7.86
CA VAL A 89 -11.79 11.29 6.79
C VAL A 89 -11.28 9.89 6.50
N ASN A 90 -12.15 8.88 6.56
CA ASN A 90 -11.82 7.51 6.20
C ASN A 90 -12.53 7.14 4.90
N ASN A 91 -11.76 6.76 3.89
CA ASN A 91 -12.26 6.26 2.61
C ASN A 91 -11.75 4.83 2.39
N GLY A 92 -12.45 3.83 2.95
CA GLY A 92 -12.19 2.42 2.65
C GLY A 92 -10.95 1.81 3.32
N GLY A 93 -10.36 2.46 4.32
CA GLY A 93 -9.10 2.05 4.95
C GLY A 93 -8.03 3.14 4.88
N ASP A 94 -8.23 4.13 4.01
CA ASP A 94 -7.34 5.28 3.82
C ASP A 94 -7.87 6.49 4.58
N ILE A 95 -7.09 6.96 5.54
CA ILE A 95 -7.47 7.93 6.55
C ILE A 95 -6.60 9.18 6.43
N ALA A 96 -7.21 10.30 6.11
CA ALA A 96 -6.61 11.62 6.25
C ALA A 96 -6.90 12.18 7.64
N LEU A 97 -5.90 12.79 8.28
CA LEU A 97 -5.98 13.31 9.65
C LEU A 97 -5.67 14.80 9.71
N HIS A 98 -6.48 15.55 10.44
CA HIS A 98 -6.20 16.92 10.86
C HIS A 98 -6.10 16.97 12.38
N LEU A 99 -4.98 17.48 12.90
CA LEU A 99 -4.68 17.57 14.32
C LEU A 99 -4.05 18.92 14.63
N THR A 100 -4.68 19.73 15.48
CA THR A 100 -4.10 20.95 16.04
C THR A 100 -3.30 20.63 17.31
N PRO A 101 -2.38 21.52 17.77
CA PRO A 101 -1.60 21.29 18.99
C PRO A 101 -2.46 20.86 20.20
N GLY A 102 -1.97 19.88 20.96
CA GLY A 102 -2.69 19.31 22.11
C GLY A 102 -3.74 18.24 21.77
N THR A 103 -3.98 17.95 20.49
CA THR A 103 -4.88 16.86 20.06
C THR A 103 -4.11 15.59 19.71
N ARG A 104 -4.82 14.45 19.77
CA ARG A 104 -4.30 13.13 19.38
C ARG A 104 -5.35 12.31 18.65
N PHE A 105 -4.89 11.33 17.90
CA PHE A 105 -5.68 10.32 17.22
C PHE A 105 -5.10 8.94 17.53
N THR A 106 -5.94 7.99 17.94
CA THR A 106 -5.53 6.61 18.19
C THR A 106 -6.23 5.72 17.16
N THR A 107 -5.47 4.95 16.41
CA THR A 107 -6.00 3.94 15.49
C THR A 107 -5.61 2.54 15.92
N GLY A 108 -6.47 1.57 15.66
CA GLY A 108 -6.12 0.16 15.70
C GLY A 108 -5.36 -0.25 14.44
N LEU A 109 -4.43 -1.18 14.60
CA LEU A 109 -3.79 -1.90 13.50
C LEU A 109 -4.55 -3.22 13.31
N VAL A 110 -5.13 -3.40 12.12
CA VAL A 110 -6.00 -4.55 11.81
C VAL A 110 -5.18 -5.67 11.15
N ASP A 111 -5.38 -6.90 11.60
CA ASP A 111 -4.77 -8.10 11.03
C ASP A 111 -5.23 -8.39 9.59
N ARG A 112 -6.51 -8.12 9.31
CA ARG A 112 -7.17 -8.32 8.03
C ARG A 112 -8.21 -7.23 7.76
N PRO A 113 -8.21 -6.59 6.57
CA PRO A 113 -9.22 -5.59 6.23
C PRO A 113 -10.66 -6.14 6.17
N ASP A 114 -10.82 -7.42 5.82
CA ASP A 114 -12.10 -8.12 5.68
C ASP A 114 -12.60 -8.78 6.98
N HIS A 115 -11.69 -9.07 7.93
CA HIS A 115 -12.00 -9.66 9.24
C HIS A 115 -11.20 -8.96 10.35
N PRO A 116 -11.60 -7.75 10.78
CA PRO A 116 -10.76 -6.92 11.63
C PRO A 116 -10.65 -7.46 13.06
N SER A 117 -9.46 -7.95 13.42
CA SER A 117 -8.98 -8.07 14.79
C SER A 117 -7.80 -7.10 15.01
N ILE A 118 -7.79 -6.44 16.17
CA ILE A 118 -6.79 -5.41 16.49
C ILE A 118 -5.58 -6.09 17.14
N PHE A 119 -4.42 -6.05 16.48
CA PHE A 119 -3.16 -6.59 17.03
C PHE A 119 -2.26 -5.50 17.65
N GLY A 120 -2.59 -4.23 17.46
CA GLY A 120 -1.83 -3.11 17.99
C GLY A 120 -2.54 -1.79 17.84
N THR A 121 -1.95 -0.73 18.39
CA THR A 121 -2.45 0.62 18.23
C THR A 121 -1.33 1.58 17.85
N ALA A 122 -1.69 2.62 17.11
CA ALA A 122 -0.83 3.76 16.87
C ALA A 122 -1.50 5.00 17.47
N GLU A 123 -0.80 5.70 18.34
CA GLU A 123 -1.20 7.02 18.82
C GLU A 123 -0.40 8.06 18.05
N ILE A 124 -1.11 8.99 17.42
CA ILE A 124 -0.59 10.07 16.59
C ILE A 124 -1.00 11.38 17.25
N THR A 125 -0.02 12.21 17.56
CA THR A 125 -0.20 13.54 18.12
C THR A 125 -0.03 14.60 17.03
N ALA A 126 -0.39 15.84 17.33
CA ALA A 126 -0.15 16.96 16.41
C ALA A 126 1.35 17.22 16.14
N ASP A 127 2.24 16.81 17.05
CA ASP A 127 3.69 16.99 16.88
C ASP A 127 4.32 15.91 15.98
N ASP A 128 3.61 14.80 15.76
CA ASP A 128 4.04 13.76 14.84
C ASP A 128 3.84 14.21 13.38
N PRO A 129 4.71 13.80 12.44
CA PRO A 129 4.59 14.18 11.03
C PRO A 129 3.45 13.46 10.29
N VAL A 130 2.75 12.52 10.96
CA VAL A 130 1.74 11.66 10.33
C VAL A 130 0.42 12.41 10.15
N ARG A 131 -0.05 12.51 8.91
CA ARG A 131 -1.42 12.97 8.59
C ARG A 131 -2.18 12.02 7.66
N GLY A 132 -1.55 10.91 7.28
CA GLY A 132 -2.18 9.84 6.51
C GLY A 132 -1.95 8.48 7.13
N ILE A 133 -2.97 7.64 7.08
CA ILE A 133 -2.89 6.21 7.39
C ILE A 133 -3.55 5.46 6.25
N ALA A 134 -2.96 4.40 5.76
CA ALA A 134 -3.58 3.54 4.74
C ALA A 134 -3.41 2.08 5.13
N THR A 135 -4.37 1.24 4.78
CA THR A 135 -4.27 -0.21 4.98
C THR A 135 -4.61 -0.96 3.70
N SER A 136 -3.65 -1.71 3.17
CA SER A 136 -3.79 -2.53 1.96
C SER A 136 -3.58 -4.01 2.27
N GLY A 137 -4.17 -4.93 1.50
CA GLY A 137 -4.03 -6.37 1.72
C GLY A 137 -4.79 -7.20 0.69
N ALA A 138 -4.36 -8.44 0.47
CA ALA A 138 -4.91 -9.34 -0.56
C ALA A 138 -6.36 -9.77 -0.31
N GLY A 139 -6.86 -9.66 0.94
CA GLY A 139 -8.25 -9.87 1.32
C GLY A 139 -9.14 -8.62 1.22
N GLY A 140 -8.57 -7.47 0.88
CA GLY A 140 -9.28 -6.20 0.79
C GLY A 140 -10.13 -6.06 -0.48
N ARG A 141 -10.72 -4.88 -0.65
CA ARG A 141 -11.52 -4.53 -1.85
C ARG A 141 -10.66 -4.21 -3.08
N SER A 142 -9.36 -3.97 -2.88
CA SER A 142 -8.41 -3.60 -3.91
C SER A 142 -7.56 -4.81 -4.31
N PHE A 143 -7.21 -4.92 -5.59
CA PHE A 143 -6.33 -5.98 -6.05
C PHE A 143 -4.90 -5.75 -5.57
N SER A 144 -4.28 -6.81 -5.05
CA SER A 144 -2.86 -6.83 -4.69
C SER A 144 -2.11 -7.89 -5.50
N LEU A 145 -0.86 -7.59 -5.85
CA LEU A 145 0.06 -8.53 -6.50
C LEU A 145 0.76 -9.43 -5.47
N GLY A 146 0.97 -8.90 -4.26
CA GLY A 146 1.57 -9.60 -3.13
C GLY A 146 0.58 -10.49 -2.39
N ILE A 147 1.02 -11.04 -1.27
CA ILE A 147 0.26 -12.01 -0.46
C ILE A 147 -0.08 -11.51 0.95
N ALA A 148 0.29 -10.27 1.28
CA ALA A 148 0.03 -9.68 2.59
C ALA A 148 -1.46 -9.78 2.97
N ASP A 149 -1.75 -10.14 4.22
CA ASP A 149 -3.10 -10.06 4.76
C ASP A 149 -3.48 -8.59 5.01
N ALA A 150 -2.55 -7.84 5.62
CA ALA A 150 -2.66 -6.40 5.83
C ALA A 150 -1.28 -5.73 5.88
N VAL A 151 -1.20 -4.53 5.32
CA VAL A 151 -0.08 -3.60 5.46
C VAL A 151 -0.66 -2.24 5.80
N THR A 152 -0.36 -1.76 7.00
CA THR A 152 -0.74 -0.41 7.45
C THR A 152 0.46 0.52 7.34
N ILE A 153 0.32 1.61 6.59
CA ILE A 153 1.33 2.65 6.44
C ILE A 153 0.88 3.93 7.16
N LEU A 154 1.82 4.57 7.86
CA LEU A 154 1.67 5.92 8.39
C LEU A 154 2.58 6.86 7.58
N ALA A 155 2.00 7.91 7.01
CA ALA A 155 2.72 8.88 6.18
C ALA A 155 2.24 10.31 6.42
N ARG A 156 2.86 11.26 5.71
CA ARG A 156 2.61 12.70 5.81
C ARG A 156 1.25 13.16 5.28
N ASP A 157 0.57 12.34 4.50
CA ASP A 157 -0.78 12.54 3.94
C ASP A 157 -1.35 11.18 3.50
N ALA A 158 -2.67 11.11 3.30
CA ALA A 158 -3.34 9.84 3.02
C ALA A 158 -2.99 9.29 1.64
N ALA A 159 -2.83 10.16 0.63
CA ALA A 159 -2.42 9.76 -0.72
C ALA A 159 -1.07 9.03 -0.74
N SER A 160 -0.06 9.55 -0.03
CA SER A 160 1.25 8.92 0.08
C SER A 160 1.20 7.61 0.86
N ALA A 161 0.37 7.54 1.91
CA ALA A 161 0.16 6.31 2.67
C ALA A 161 -0.45 5.20 1.80
N ASP A 162 -1.47 5.52 1.00
CA ASP A 162 -2.20 4.59 0.12
C ASP A 162 -1.26 3.99 -0.95
N ALA A 163 -0.51 4.87 -1.65
CA ALA A 163 0.50 4.45 -2.62
C ALA A 163 1.56 3.53 -1.98
N ALA A 164 2.10 3.94 -0.82
CA ALA A 164 3.13 3.17 -0.13
C ALA A 164 2.60 1.83 0.39
N ALA A 165 1.33 1.76 0.85
CA ALA A 165 0.73 0.52 1.32
C ALA A 165 0.61 -0.49 0.18
N THR A 166 0.25 -0.03 -1.02
CA THR A 166 0.26 -0.84 -2.23
C THR A 166 1.68 -1.33 -2.58
N VAL A 167 2.68 -0.45 -2.55
CA VAL A 167 4.08 -0.82 -2.84
C VAL A 167 4.63 -1.86 -1.85
N VAL A 168 4.45 -1.62 -0.56
CA VAL A 168 4.94 -2.52 0.50
C VAL A 168 4.16 -3.83 0.49
N GLY A 169 2.84 -3.79 0.33
CA GLY A 169 1.99 -4.99 0.23
C GLY A 169 2.38 -5.88 -0.95
N ASN A 170 2.68 -5.28 -2.11
CA ASN A 170 3.13 -6.02 -3.29
C ASN A 170 4.56 -6.60 -3.13
N ALA A 171 5.38 -6.03 -2.23
CA ALA A 171 6.71 -6.55 -1.93
C ALA A 171 6.70 -7.75 -0.97
N ILE A 172 5.61 -7.96 -0.23
CA ILE A 172 5.40 -9.17 0.57
C ILE A 172 4.93 -10.26 -0.39
N ASP A 173 5.88 -11.01 -0.95
CA ASP A 173 5.60 -12.08 -1.90
C ASP A 173 6.66 -13.18 -1.88
N ILE A 174 6.26 -14.38 -2.28
CA ILE A 174 7.12 -15.56 -2.50
C ILE A 174 6.62 -16.38 -3.69
N ALA A 175 7.53 -17.12 -4.32
CA ALA A 175 7.16 -18.17 -5.25
C ALA A 175 6.66 -19.40 -4.48
N HIS A 176 5.36 -19.66 -4.50
CA HIS A 176 4.76 -20.84 -3.90
C HIS A 176 3.68 -21.44 -4.81
N PRO A 177 3.71 -22.75 -5.11
CA PRO A 177 2.84 -23.37 -6.12
C PRO A 177 1.35 -23.34 -5.74
N GLY A 178 1.03 -23.21 -4.46
CA GLY A 178 -0.35 -23.10 -3.99
C GLY A 178 -0.93 -21.68 -4.01
N ILE A 179 -0.14 -20.64 -4.31
CA ILE A 179 -0.69 -19.28 -4.45
C ILE A 179 -1.44 -19.19 -5.78
N VAL A 180 -2.72 -18.85 -5.70
CA VAL A 180 -3.57 -18.70 -6.87
C VAL A 180 -3.59 -17.23 -7.28
N ARG A 181 -3.25 -16.97 -8.55
CA ARG A 181 -3.32 -15.64 -9.16
C ARG A 181 -4.08 -15.69 -10.48
N VAL A 182 -4.74 -14.59 -10.82
CA VAL A 182 -5.42 -14.41 -12.11
C VAL A 182 -5.14 -13.01 -12.63
N ALA A 183 -5.27 -12.78 -13.93
CA ALA A 183 -5.11 -11.44 -14.48
C ALA A 183 -6.20 -10.51 -13.93
N ALA A 184 -5.83 -9.27 -13.59
CA ALA A 184 -6.78 -8.30 -13.05
C ALA A 184 -8.00 -8.09 -13.98
N ARG A 185 -7.76 -8.06 -15.29
CA ARG A 185 -8.81 -7.92 -16.32
C ARG A 185 -9.81 -9.05 -16.38
N ASP A 186 -9.42 -10.26 -15.99
CA ASP A 186 -10.32 -11.41 -15.98
C ASP A 186 -11.35 -11.32 -14.84
N ILE A 187 -11.06 -10.45 -13.86
CA ILE A 187 -11.94 -10.14 -12.73
C ILE A 187 -12.73 -8.87 -13.02
N GLN A 188 -12.02 -7.81 -13.42
CA GLN A 188 -12.54 -6.50 -13.67
C GLN A 188 -11.93 -5.99 -14.99
N PRO A 189 -12.65 -6.08 -16.12
CA PRO A 189 -12.12 -5.78 -17.45
C PRO A 189 -11.55 -4.37 -17.62
N ASP A 190 -12.02 -3.40 -16.84
CA ASP A 190 -11.58 -2.00 -16.84
C ASP A 190 -10.51 -1.70 -15.77
N SER A 191 -9.93 -2.72 -15.14
CA SER A 191 -8.84 -2.54 -14.17
C SER A 191 -7.61 -1.91 -14.80
N ASP A 192 -7.05 -0.93 -14.10
CA ASP A 192 -5.78 -0.27 -14.43
C ASP A 192 -4.58 -1.22 -14.38
N LEU A 193 -4.70 -2.35 -13.68
CA LEU A 193 -3.70 -3.40 -13.61
C LEU A 193 -3.75 -4.35 -14.83
N GLY A 194 -4.78 -4.32 -15.67
CA GLY A 194 -4.79 -5.06 -16.95
C GLY A 194 -4.40 -6.55 -16.83
N GLU A 195 -3.27 -6.93 -17.44
CA GLU A 195 -2.77 -8.33 -17.46
C GLU A 195 -1.99 -8.72 -16.19
N PHE A 196 -1.72 -7.79 -15.27
CA PHE A 196 -0.98 -8.10 -14.05
C PHE A 196 -1.74 -9.14 -13.21
N LEU A 197 -0.99 -10.12 -12.70
CA LEU A 197 -1.52 -11.23 -11.91
C LEU A 197 -1.77 -10.78 -10.48
N VAL A 198 -3.02 -10.80 -10.06
CA VAL A 198 -3.45 -10.41 -8.71
C VAL A 198 -3.77 -11.64 -7.88
N THR A 199 -3.43 -11.59 -6.60
CA THR A 199 -3.60 -12.69 -5.65
C THR A 199 -5.08 -12.96 -5.39
N ARG A 200 -5.48 -14.24 -5.46
CA ARG A 200 -6.85 -14.70 -5.20
C ARG A 200 -6.97 -15.61 -4.01
N ALA A 201 -5.96 -16.44 -3.80
CA ALA A 201 -5.90 -17.31 -2.65
C ALA A 201 -4.45 -17.53 -2.25
N VAL A 202 -4.18 -17.39 -0.96
CA VAL A 202 -2.91 -17.73 -0.33
C VAL A 202 -3.18 -18.97 0.52
N PRO A 203 -2.49 -20.10 0.28
CA PRO A 203 -2.64 -21.30 1.11
C PRO A 203 -1.97 -21.05 2.47
N PRO A 204 -2.23 -21.89 3.50
CA PRO A 204 -1.40 -21.89 4.69
C PRO A 204 0.08 -22.06 4.32
N LEU A 205 0.92 -21.14 4.77
CA LEU A 205 2.36 -21.13 4.50
C LEU A 205 3.14 -21.67 5.70
N ALA A 206 4.32 -22.24 5.44
CA ALA A 206 5.22 -22.60 6.52
C ALA A 206 5.86 -21.33 7.12
N GLN A 207 6.22 -21.38 8.41
CA GLN A 207 6.80 -20.21 9.09
C GLN A 207 8.01 -19.60 8.36
N PRO A 208 8.98 -20.37 7.82
CA PRO A 208 10.10 -19.79 7.08
C PRO A 208 9.69 -19.04 5.80
N GLU A 209 8.59 -19.45 5.17
CA GLU A 209 8.04 -18.81 3.98
C GLU A 209 7.35 -17.49 4.35
N ILE A 210 6.62 -17.49 5.46
CA ILE A 210 6.02 -16.27 6.05
C ILE A 210 7.11 -15.27 6.41
N ASP A 211 8.15 -15.73 7.10
CA ASP A 211 9.27 -14.89 7.51
C ASP A 211 9.99 -14.29 6.29
N ALA A 212 10.28 -15.10 5.26
CA ALA A 212 10.92 -14.61 4.04
C ALA A 212 10.07 -13.56 3.30
N ALA A 213 8.75 -13.78 3.19
CA ALA A 213 7.84 -12.82 2.57
C ALA A 213 7.79 -11.50 3.34
N LEU A 214 7.69 -11.57 4.67
CA LEU A 214 7.65 -10.40 5.54
C LEU A 214 8.98 -9.64 5.53
N ASP A 215 10.11 -10.34 5.53
CA ASP A 215 11.45 -9.73 5.48
C ASP A 215 11.65 -8.94 4.16
N ALA A 216 11.12 -9.44 3.03
CA ALA A 216 11.11 -8.70 1.77
C ALA A 216 10.29 -7.39 1.87
N GLY A 217 9.10 -7.45 2.47
CA GLY A 217 8.28 -6.28 2.73
C GLY A 217 8.95 -5.27 3.68
N VAL A 218 9.58 -5.76 4.76
CA VAL A 218 10.32 -4.94 5.72
C VAL A 218 11.48 -4.22 5.04
N ALA A 219 12.23 -4.90 4.17
CA ALA A 219 13.33 -4.28 3.44
C ALA A 219 12.86 -3.10 2.57
N VAL A 220 11.70 -3.25 1.91
CA VAL A 220 11.08 -2.17 1.15
C VAL A 220 10.61 -1.05 2.08
N ALA A 221 9.89 -1.36 3.15
CA ALA A 221 9.40 -0.37 4.10
C ALA A 221 10.54 0.45 4.74
N GLU A 222 11.64 -0.19 5.15
CA GLU A 222 12.82 0.52 5.68
C GLU A 222 13.46 1.43 4.63
N ARG A 223 13.54 0.99 3.36
CA ARG A 223 14.00 1.85 2.28
C ARG A 223 13.09 3.06 2.08
N LEU A 224 11.77 2.87 2.05
CA LEU A 224 10.81 3.98 1.92
C LEU A 224 10.92 4.96 3.10
N ARG A 225 11.16 4.45 4.31
CA ARG A 225 11.38 5.27 5.50
C ARG A 225 12.68 6.06 5.41
N ALA A 226 13.77 5.43 4.96
CA ALA A 226 15.06 6.11 4.74
C ALA A 226 14.96 7.19 3.65
N GLU A 227 14.08 7.00 2.66
CA GLU A 227 13.75 7.98 1.62
C GLU A 227 12.72 9.05 2.10
N ASN A 228 12.28 9.01 3.38
CA ASN A 228 11.25 9.87 3.99
C ASN A 228 9.87 9.83 3.27
N LEU A 229 9.57 8.73 2.59
CA LEU A 229 8.27 8.52 1.92
C LEU A 229 7.20 8.01 2.90
N ILE A 230 7.63 7.30 3.94
CA ILE A 230 6.76 6.84 5.04
C ILE A 230 7.39 7.15 6.39
N VAL A 231 6.57 7.19 7.44
CA VAL A 231 7.01 7.36 8.84
C VAL A 231 7.14 6.00 9.51
N ALA A 232 6.13 5.15 9.37
CA ALA A 232 6.08 3.81 9.96
C ALA A 232 5.23 2.85 9.12
N ALA A 233 5.44 1.55 9.30
CA ALA A 233 4.69 0.49 8.65
C ALA A 233 4.45 -0.70 9.58
N ALA A 234 3.26 -1.29 9.53
CA ALA A 234 2.95 -2.59 10.13
C ALA A 234 2.58 -3.57 9.01
N LEU A 235 3.20 -4.75 9.00
CA LEU A 235 3.06 -5.75 7.95
C LEU A 235 2.57 -7.05 8.60
N HIS A 236 1.47 -7.61 8.10
CA HIS A 236 0.86 -8.82 8.64
C HIS A 236 0.68 -9.90 7.56
N LEU A 237 1.06 -11.13 7.89
CA LEU A 237 0.86 -12.32 7.08
C LEU A 237 0.68 -13.54 7.98
N GLN A 238 -0.48 -14.19 7.86
CA GLN A 238 -0.88 -15.44 8.51
C GLN A 238 -0.48 -15.53 10.00
N GLY A 239 -0.91 -14.55 10.79
CA GLY A 239 -0.67 -14.51 12.23
C GLY A 239 0.70 -13.96 12.65
N THR A 240 1.60 -13.71 11.69
CA THR A 240 2.90 -13.09 11.96
C THR A 240 2.89 -11.62 11.58
N THR A 241 3.37 -10.77 12.49
CA THR A 241 3.48 -9.32 12.27
C THR A 241 4.93 -8.86 12.33
N ARG A 242 5.28 -7.89 11.47
CA ARG A 242 6.50 -7.07 11.56
C ARG A 242 6.13 -5.60 11.58
N SER A 243 6.98 -4.77 12.18
CA SER A 243 6.81 -3.33 12.18
C SER A 243 8.12 -2.61 11.87
N VAL A 244 8.00 -1.45 11.24
CA VAL A 244 9.08 -0.54 10.86
C VAL A 244 8.75 0.85 11.36
N GLY A 245 9.74 1.54 11.94
CA GLY A 245 9.62 2.92 12.42
C GLY A 245 9.04 3.07 13.84
N PRO A 246 9.29 4.23 14.48
CA PRO A 246 8.66 4.58 15.75
C PRO A 246 7.17 4.92 15.49
N LEU A 247 6.30 4.81 16.51
CA LEU A 247 4.84 5.10 16.53
C LEU A 247 3.91 3.87 16.59
N LEU A 248 4.40 2.68 16.26
CA LEU A 248 3.62 1.47 16.36
C LEU A 248 3.81 0.85 17.75
N ARG A 249 2.73 0.75 18.53
CA ARG A 249 2.73 0.05 19.81
C ARG A 249 2.01 -1.28 19.63
N SER A 250 2.74 -2.38 19.83
CA SER A 250 2.10 -3.70 19.92
C SER A 250 1.15 -3.70 21.11
N ALA A 251 -0.07 -4.21 20.90
CA ALA A 251 -0.89 -4.59 22.03
C ALA A 251 -0.22 -5.82 22.63
N ILE A 252 0.46 -5.68 23.77
CA ILE A 252 0.80 -6.85 24.57
C ILE A 252 -0.55 -7.47 24.92
N SER A 253 -0.84 -8.63 24.34
CA SER A 253 -1.99 -9.44 24.74
C SER A 253 -1.69 -9.93 26.15
N ASP A 254 -2.05 -9.12 27.15
CA ASP A 254 -2.08 -9.55 28.53
C ASP A 254 -3.32 -10.46 28.67
N GLN A 255 -3.16 -11.70 28.23
CA GLN A 255 -4.08 -12.78 28.53
C GLN A 255 -3.85 -13.23 29.99
N SER A 256 -4.06 -12.31 30.94
CA SER A 256 -4.04 -12.62 32.37
C SER A 256 -5.02 -11.79 33.20
N LEU A 257 -6.28 -11.74 32.79
CA LEU A 257 -7.37 -11.49 33.74
C LEU A 257 -8.39 -12.61 33.67
N ARG A 258 -8.11 -13.61 34.52
CA ARG A 258 -9.15 -14.44 35.15
C ARG A 258 -10.11 -13.52 35.90
N VAL A 259 -11.40 -13.62 35.62
CA VAL A 259 -12.46 -13.66 36.63
C VAL A 259 -13.43 -14.75 36.20
#